data_AF-A0A0C9Y409-F1
#
_entry.id   AF-A0A0C9Y409-F1
#
_cell.length_a   1.000
_cell.length_b   1.000
_cell.length_c   1.000
_cell.angle_alpha   90.00
_cell.angle_beta   90.00
_cell.angle_gamma   90.00
#
_symmetry.space_group_name_H-M   'P 1'
#
loop_
_entity.id
_entity.type
_entity.pdbx_description
1 polymer ?
#
loop_
_entity_poly.entity_id
_entity_poly.type
_entity_poly.pdbx_seq_one_letter_code
_entity_poly.pdbx_strand_id
1 'polypeptide(L)'
;MDDMKSIPQALQTTIGLVGQADAAVTTIQNIETILQPLKLFNSFVTNLSNVHPYVQFALGILTAASQLLIDQANLDSEVFGLLNTVKDLYEFLMEKDTLENIDSMKETLRKISQEMSATALFVVKYCKKQNFLVRIGDRLVSDPQTVARGHIKNLGDLMQQYRDRTMRDIQIDMYHVREDLNLEGMAYAAGAGLNTTKKCLEGTRREILKDITHWITSRDVNAPRILWLHGQAGRGKSAIAHTIGSLIQDMGAPGACFCFAHDRQSERREEKILTTIARDLADREPAFRRALSNVVSNNLALKTTCDVVQQWKQFILQPLSKISGEI
;
A
#
# COMPACT_ATOMS: atom_id res chain seq x y z
N MET A 1 -25.58 -35.62 78.57
CA MET A 1 -25.05 -35.71 77.19
C MET A 1 -26.19 -35.20 76.32
N ASP A 2 -26.32 -33.87 76.29
CA ASP A 2 -27.49 -33.14 75.80
C ASP A 2 -27.12 -32.30 74.58
N ASP A 3 -28.11 -32.16 73.70
CA ASP A 3 -28.31 -31.12 72.68
C ASP A 3 -27.34 -31.03 71.49
N MET A 4 -27.66 -31.78 70.42
CA MET A 4 -27.38 -31.35 69.05
C MET A 4 -28.66 -30.72 68.46
N LYS A 5 -28.81 -29.40 68.67
CA LYS A 5 -29.88 -28.59 68.07
C LYS A 5 -29.76 -28.62 66.54
N SER A 6 -30.81 -29.07 65.86
CA SER A 6 -30.95 -28.97 64.40
C SER A 6 -30.97 -27.51 63.99
N ILE A 7 -30.18 -27.15 62.98
CA ILE A 7 -30.21 -25.84 62.33
C ILE A 7 -31.63 -25.62 61.76
N PRO A 8 -32.31 -24.49 62.03
CA PRO A 8 -33.66 -24.24 61.52
C PRO A 8 -33.67 -24.20 59.98
N GLN A 9 -34.65 -24.88 59.36
CA GLN A 9 -34.90 -24.86 57.90
C GLN A 9 -34.95 -23.45 57.29
N ALA A 10 -35.26 -22.42 58.08
CA ALA A 10 -35.26 -21.03 57.64
C ALA A 10 -33.87 -20.50 57.25
N LEU A 11 -32.76 -21.06 57.78
CA LEU A 11 -31.38 -20.64 57.44
C LEU A 11 -30.84 -21.33 56.18
N GLN A 12 -31.34 -22.52 55.83
CA GLN A 12 -30.97 -23.19 54.57
C GLN A 12 -31.58 -22.48 53.35
N THR A 13 -32.79 -21.93 53.49
CA THR A 13 -33.44 -21.14 52.45
C THR A 13 -32.70 -19.82 52.20
N THR A 14 -32.15 -19.18 53.23
CA THR A 14 -31.39 -17.92 53.09
C THR A 14 -30.02 -18.14 52.44
N ILE A 15 -29.33 -19.25 52.71
CA ILE A 15 -28.04 -19.58 52.06
C ILE A 15 -28.24 -19.92 50.58
N GLY A 16 -29.33 -20.61 50.23
CA GLY A 16 -29.71 -20.89 48.84
C GLY A 16 -30.11 -19.62 48.06
N LEU A 17 -30.86 -18.70 48.70
CA LEU A 17 -31.23 -17.42 48.11
C LEU A 17 -30.04 -16.46 47.95
N VAL A 18 -29.10 -16.46 48.90
CA VAL A 18 -27.86 -15.68 48.79
C VAL A 18 -26.96 -16.26 47.70
N GLY A 19 -26.82 -17.59 47.58
CA GLY A 19 -26.04 -18.22 46.50
C GLY A 19 -26.66 -18.03 45.10
N GLN A 20 -27.99 -18.01 44.99
CA GLN A 20 -28.68 -17.68 43.74
C GLN A 20 -28.60 -16.20 43.40
N ALA A 21 -28.64 -15.31 44.39
CA ALA A 21 -28.41 -13.88 44.21
C ALA A 21 -26.96 -13.60 43.80
N ASP A 22 -25.98 -14.28 44.39
CA ASP A 22 -24.56 -14.11 44.08
C ASP A 22 -24.21 -14.65 42.69
N ALA A 23 -24.80 -15.79 42.29
CA ALA A 23 -24.74 -16.31 40.93
C ALA A 23 -25.44 -15.40 39.92
N ALA A 24 -26.61 -14.85 40.26
CA ALA A 24 -27.31 -13.88 39.41
C ALA A 24 -26.52 -12.56 39.29
N VAL A 25 -25.89 -12.08 40.37
CA VAL A 25 -25.06 -10.87 40.39
C VAL A 25 -23.77 -11.06 39.59
N THR A 26 -23.09 -12.22 39.69
CA THR A 26 -21.94 -12.54 38.83
C THR A 26 -22.34 -12.72 37.37
N THR A 27 -23.53 -13.27 37.09
CA THR A 27 -24.08 -13.37 35.73
C THR A 27 -24.40 -11.97 35.17
N ILE A 28 -24.98 -11.07 35.98
CA ILE A 28 -25.28 -9.67 35.61
C ILE A 28 -23.99 -8.87 35.40
N GLN A 29 -22.98 -9.02 36.26
CA GLN A 29 -21.67 -8.37 36.10
C GLN A 29 -20.92 -8.88 34.87
N ASN A 30 -20.99 -10.18 34.57
CA ASN A 30 -20.44 -10.73 33.34
C ASN A 30 -21.16 -10.19 32.10
N ILE A 31 -22.50 -10.13 32.13
CA ILE A 31 -23.30 -9.51 31.06
C ILE A 31 -22.93 -8.04 30.89
N GLU A 32 -22.78 -7.26 31.95
CA GLU A 32 -22.42 -5.83 31.87
C GLU A 32 -21.03 -5.61 31.27
N THR A 33 -20.08 -6.49 31.58
CA THR A 33 -18.73 -6.54 30.99
C THR A 33 -18.77 -6.95 29.51
N ILE A 34 -19.70 -7.84 29.13
CA ILE A 34 -19.97 -8.28 27.74
C ILE A 34 -20.69 -7.20 26.91
N LEU A 35 -21.53 -6.39 27.54
CA LEU A 35 -22.34 -5.34 26.90
C LEU A 35 -21.58 -4.03 26.68
N GLN A 36 -20.51 -3.79 27.45
CA GLN A 36 -19.69 -2.57 27.40
C GLN A 36 -19.09 -2.32 26.01
N PRO A 37 -18.41 -3.29 25.36
CA PRO A 37 -17.88 -3.13 24.01
C PRO A 37 -18.99 -2.88 22.97
N LEU A 38 -20.16 -3.54 23.12
CA LEU A 38 -21.32 -3.36 22.24
C LEU A 38 -21.98 -1.99 22.40
N LYS A 39 -22.04 -1.44 23.62
CA LYS A 39 -22.55 -0.08 23.89
C LYS A 39 -21.59 1.00 23.38
N LEU A 40 -20.28 0.82 23.56
CA LEU A 40 -19.26 1.69 22.99
C LEU A 40 -19.31 1.67 21.46
N PHE A 41 -19.42 0.47 20.88
CA PHE A 41 -19.62 0.26 19.46
C PHE A 41 -20.87 1.01 18.95
N ASN A 42 -22.03 0.84 19.59
CA ASN A 42 -23.28 1.46 19.15
C ASN A 42 -23.24 3.01 19.27
N SER A 43 -22.63 3.54 20.34
CA SER A 43 -22.42 4.98 20.53
C SER A 43 -21.47 5.59 19.49
N PHE A 44 -20.39 4.87 19.17
CA PHE A 44 -19.41 5.28 18.17
C PHE A 44 -20.00 5.26 16.75
N VAL A 45 -20.77 4.23 16.44
CA VAL A 45 -21.53 4.02 15.18
C VAL A 45 -22.57 5.11 14.93
N THR A 46 -23.29 5.55 15.96
CA THR A 46 -24.26 6.66 15.83
C THR A 46 -23.62 7.99 15.45
N ASN A 47 -22.35 8.22 15.83
CA ASN A 47 -21.62 9.45 15.49
C ASN A 47 -21.08 9.48 14.05
N LEU A 48 -20.92 8.32 13.39
CA LEU A 48 -20.20 8.17 12.12
C LEU A 48 -21.09 7.91 10.89
N SER A 49 -22.41 7.79 11.07
CA SER A 49 -23.38 7.43 10.02
C SER A 49 -23.50 8.41 8.84
N ASN A 50 -22.75 9.51 8.82
CA ASN A 50 -22.82 10.56 7.80
C ASN A 50 -21.74 10.48 6.70
N VAL A 51 -20.83 9.50 6.72
CA VAL A 51 -19.58 9.55 5.91
C VAL A 51 -19.64 8.74 4.60
N HIS A 52 -20.28 7.57 4.53
CA HIS A 52 -20.36 6.80 3.28
C HIS A 52 -21.53 5.78 3.22
N PRO A 53 -22.27 5.63 2.10
CA PRO A 53 -23.46 4.77 2.00
C PRO A 53 -23.21 3.27 2.27
N TYR A 54 -22.03 2.77 1.94
CA TYR A 54 -21.64 1.38 2.19
C TYR A 54 -21.36 1.12 3.68
N VAL A 55 -20.82 2.12 4.37
CA VAL A 55 -20.59 2.11 5.82
C VAL A 55 -21.95 2.13 6.52
N GLN A 56 -22.89 2.93 6.05
CA GLN A 56 -24.26 3.03 6.58
C GLN A 56 -25.04 1.71 6.51
N PHE A 57 -24.95 0.97 5.40
CA PHE A 57 -25.65 -0.32 5.24
C PHE A 57 -25.05 -1.43 6.13
N ALA A 58 -23.73 -1.51 6.23
CA ALA A 58 -23.05 -2.45 7.13
C ALA A 58 -23.29 -2.10 8.62
N LEU A 59 -23.30 -0.80 8.96
CA LEU A 59 -23.62 -0.29 10.31
C LEU A 59 -25.04 -0.64 10.74
N GLY A 60 -26.03 -0.45 9.86
CA GLY A 60 -27.44 -0.74 10.18
C GLY A 60 -27.68 -2.21 10.55
N ILE A 61 -27.00 -3.14 9.88
CA ILE A 61 -27.12 -4.58 10.14
C ILE A 61 -26.37 -4.96 11.44
N LEU A 62 -25.20 -4.35 11.70
CA LEU A 62 -24.41 -4.60 12.92
C LEU A 62 -25.04 -3.98 14.17
N THR A 63 -25.69 -2.82 14.06
CA THR A 63 -26.50 -2.22 15.14
C THR A 63 -27.71 -3.08 15.46
N ALA A 64 -28.40 -3.61 14.45
CA ALA A 64 -29.52 -4.53 14.67
C ALA A 64 -29.05 -5.86 15.29
N ALA A 65 -27.87 -6.35 14.88
CA ALA A 65 -27.24 -7.51 15.48
C ALA A 65 -26.82 -7.26 16.93
N SER A 66 -26.18 -6.13 17.23
CA SER A 66 -25.77 -5.78 18.60
C SER A 66 -26.98 -5.61 19.52
N GLN A 67 -28.08 -5.00 19.07
CA GLN A 67 -29.33 -4.91 19.84
C GLN A 67 -29.93 -6.28 20.17
N LEU A 68 -29.96 -7.21 19.19
CA LEU A 68 -30.44 -8.58 19.41
C LEU A 68 -29.56 -9.40 20.39
N LEU A 69 -28.26 -9.10 20.46
CA LEU A 69 -27.30 -9.73 21.36
C LEU A 69 -27.38 -9.19 22.79
N ILE A 70 -27.73 -7.91 22.94
CA ILE A 70 -28.02 -7.29 24.25
C ILE A 70 -29.23 -7.98 24.90
N ASP A 71 -30.19 -8.44 24.09
CA ASP A 71 -31.41 -9.10 24.54
C ASP A 71 -31.23 -10.61 24.85
N GLN A 72 -30.12 -11.26 24.46
CA GLN A 72 -29.85 -12.68 24.65
C GLN A 72 -28.60 -12.94 25.52
N ALA A 73 -28.79 -13.37 26.76
CA ALA A 73 -27.72 -13.58 27.76
C ALA A 73 -26.84 -14.85 27.58
N ASN A 74 -26.95 -15.59 26.47
CA ASN A 74 -26.22 -16.85 26.25
C ASN A 74 -25.56 -16.92 24.86
N LEU A 75 -24.47 -16.18 24.67
CA LEU A 75 -23.65 -16.30 23.46
C LEU A 75 -22.54 -17.32 23.65
N ASP A 76 -22.46 -18.29 22.73
CA ASP A 76 -21.33 -19.21 22.64
C ASP A 76 -20.03 -18.41 22.37
N SER A 77 -18.92 -18.82 23.01
CA SER A 77 -17.65 -18.08 23.05
C SER A 77 -17.06 -17.69 21.70
N GLU A 78 -17.32 -18.46 20.64
CA GLU A 78 -16.84 -18.18 19.28
C GLU A 78 -17.60 -17.03 18.61
N VAL A 79 -18.89 -16.87 18.88
CA VAL A 79 -19.67 -15.72 18.38
C VAL A 79 -19.24 -14.45 19.13
N PHE A 80 -18.90 -14.58 20.42
CA PHE A 80 -18.28 -13.49 21.17
C PHE A 80 -16.89 -13.11 20.61
N GLY A 81 -16.06 -14.10 20.27
CA GLY A 81 -14.79 -13.88 19.58
C GLY A 81 -14.95 -13.11 18.26
N LEU A 82 -15.96 -13.47 17.48
CA LEU A 82 -16.30 -12.79 16.21
C LEU A 82 -16.65 -11.31 16.41
N LEU A 83 -17.44 -10.98 17.43
CA LEU A 83 -17.80 -9.59 17.74
C LEU A 83 -16.58 -8.77 18.16
N ASN A 84 -15.66 -9.36 18.92
CA ASN A 84 -14.39 -8.70 19.26
C ASN A 84 -13.52 -8.46 18.02
N THR A 85 -13.39 -9.44 17.12
CA THR A 85 -12.66 -9.24 15.85
C THR A 85 -13.27 -8.15 14.98
N VAL A 86 -14.61 -8.05 14.95
CA VAL A 86 -15.31 -6.94 14.27
C VAL A 86 -14.96 -5.60 14.91
N LYS A 87 -14.97 -5.51 16.24
CA LYS A 87 -14.56 -4.31 16.96
C LYS A 87 -13.11 -3.91 16.61
N ASP A 88 -12.17 -4.86 16.69
CA ASP A 88 -10.75 -4.62 16.39
C ASP A 88 -10.54 -4.12 14.95
N LEU A 89 -11.30 -4.67 14.00
CA LEU A 89 -11.28 -4.21 12.62
C LEU A 89 -11.77 -2.75 12.47
N TYR A 90 -12.78 -2.33 13.24
CA TYR A 90 -13.24 -0.94 13.22
C TYR A 90 -12.21 0.02 13.82
N GLU A 91 -11.61 -0.33 14.95
CA GLU A 91 -10.53 0.46 15.55
C GLU A 91 -9.40 0.65 14.53
N PHE A 92 -9.02 -0.43 13.86
CA PHE A 92 -8.03 -0.42 12.78
C PHE A 92 -8.41 0.46 11.58
N LEU A 93 -9.66 0.39 11.09
CA LEU A 93 -10.12 1.20 9.96
C LEU A 93 -10.21 2.71 10.26
N MET A 94 -10.29 3.06 11.55
CA MET A 94 -10.35 4.43 12.02
C MET A 94 -8.96 5.01 12.37
N GLU A 95 -7.90 4.21 12.30
CA GLU A 95 -6.54 4.71 12.40
C GLU A 95 -6.28 5.76 11.31
N LYS A 96 -5.65 6.87 11.67
CA LYS A 96 -5.43 8.02 10.78
C LYS A 96 -4.71 7.60 9.49
N ASP A 97 -3.71 6.74 9.62
CA ASP A 97 -2.91 6.22 8.51
C ASP A 97 -3.77 5.35 7.56
N THR A 98 -4.85 4.75 8.04
CA THR A 98 -5.76 3.95 7.21
C THR A 98 -6.60 4.82 6.28
N LEU A 99 -7.02 5.99 6.78
CA LEU A 99 -7.81 6.96 6.00
C LEU A 99 -6.98 7.68 4.93
N GLU A 100 -5.69 7.94 5.21
CA GLU A 100 -4.78 8.60 4.27
C GLU A 100 -4.40 7.68 3.08
N ASN A 101 -4.51 6.35 3.24
CA ASN A 101 -4.10 5.34 2.24
C ASN A 101 -5.27 4.64 1.51
N ILE A 102 -6.48 5.21 1.56
CA ILE A 102 -7.69 4.58 1.00
C ILE A 102 -7.54 4.20 -0.49
N ASP A 103 -6.95 5.07 -1.31
CA ASP A 103 -6.87 4.86 -2.75
C ASP A 103 -5.92 3.73 -3.14
N SER A 104 -4.78 3.60 -2.46
CA SER A 104 -3.80 2.52 -2.71
C SER A 104 -4.30 1.16 -2.21
N MET A 105 -5.25 1.15 -1.27
CA MET A 105 -5.72 -0.06 -0.57
C MET A 105 -7.16 -0.45 -0.88
N LYS A 106 -7.77 0.21 -1.88
CA LYS A 106 -9.15 0.03 -2.32
C LYS A 106 -9.61 -1.44 -2.43
N GLU A 107 -8.78 -2.31 -2.99
CA GLU A 107 -9.14 -3.72 -3.19
C GLU A 107 -9.19 -4.52 -1.88
N THR A 108 -8.26 -4.27 -0.95
CA THR A 108 -8.26 -4.90 0.38
C THR A 108 -9.45 -4.39 1.20
N LEU A 109 -9.70 -3.08 1.16
CA LEU A 109 -10.85 -2.45 1.82
C LEU A 109 -12.18 -2.97 1.27
N ARG A 110 -12.27 -3.23 -0.05
CA ARG A 110 -13.44 -3.85 -0.67
C ARG A 110 -13.70 -5.26 -0.11
N LYS A 111 -12.66 -6.09 0.02
CA LYS A 111 -12.78 -7.45 0.59
C LYS A 111 -13.18 -7.40 2.07
N ILE A 112 -12.60 -6.49 2.84
CA ILE A 112 -13.00 -6.23 4.24
C ILE A 112 -14.49 -5.90 4.31
N SER A 113 -14.98 -4.99 3.47
CA SER A 113 -16.39 -4.61 3.43
C SER A 113 -17.32 -5.79 3.10
N GLN A 114 -16.92 -6.66 2.17
CA GLN A 114 -17.69 -7.86 1.82
C GLN A 114 -17.74 -8.86 2.97
N GLU A 115 -16.61 -9.15 3.61
CA GLU A 115 -16.54 -10.09 4.72
C GLU A 115 -17.30 -9.57 5.94
N MET A 116 -17.25 -8.26 6.18
CA MET A 116 -18.06 -7.59 7.21
C MET A 116 -19.56 -7.72 6.96
N SER A 117 -19.99 -7.59 5.70
CA SER A 117 -21.39 -7.77 5.32
C SER A 117 -21.85 -9.21 5.53
N ALA A 118 -21.02 -10.19 5.16
CA ALA A 118 -21.29 -11.61 5.38
C ALA A 118 -21.35 -11.95 6.88
N THR A 119 -20.41 -11.43 7.67
CA THR A 119 -20.34 -11.56 9.12
C THR A 119 -21.60 -11.02 9.80
N ALA A 120 -22.02 -9.81 9.43
CA ALA A 120 -23.22 -9.18 9.97
C ALA A 120 -24.48 -10.01 9.66
N LEU A 121 -24.61 -10.52 8.43
CA LEU A 121 -25.72 -11.39 8.04
C LEU A 121 -25.73 -12.70 8.81
N PHE A 122 -24.57 -13.29 9.07
CA PHE A 122 -24.41 -14.50 9.88
C PHE A 122 -24.90 -14.24 11.31
N VAL A 123 -24.46 -13.17 11.97
CA VAL A 123 -24.85 -12.84 13.35
C VAL A 123 -26.37 -12.62 13.45
N VAL A 124 -26.98 -11.89 12.50
CA VAL A 124 -28.44 -11.69 12.46
C VAL A 124 -29.19 -13.02 12.33
N LYS A 125 -28.74 -13.93 11.45
CA LYS A 125 -29.36 -15.25 11.28
C LYS A 125 -29.17 -16.13 12.51
N TYR A 126 -28.00 -16.05 13.16
CA TYR A 126 -27.68 -16.77 14.38
C TYR A 126 -28.62 -16.39 15.53
N CYS A 127 -28.79 -15.09 15.79
CA CYS A 127 -29.65 -14.58 16.86
C CYS A 127 -31.13 -14.93 16.64
N LYS A 128 -31.61 -14.83 15.38
CA LYS A 128 -33.00 -15.17 15.03
C LYS A 128 -33.33 -16.66 15.23
N LYS A 129 -32.36 -17.56 15.10
CA LYS A 129 -32.58 -19.01 15.30
C LYS A 129 -32.67 -19.42 16.78
N GLN A 130 -32.13 -18.66 17.73
CA GLN A 130 -32.25 -19.00 19.16
C GLN A 130 -33.66 -18.77 19.75
N ASN A 131 -34.55 -18.05 19.06
CA ASN A 131 -35.95 -17.91 19.47
C ASN A 131 -36.83 -19.14 19.14
N PHE A 132 -36.25 -20.25 18.68
CA PHE A 132 -36.99 -21.49 18.46
C PHE A 132 -36.20 -22.69 18.99
N LEU A 133 -36.79 -23.35 19.99
CA LEU A 133 -36.30 -24.51 20.75
C LEU A 133 -36.05 -25.79 19.91
N VAL A 134 -35.43 -25.72 18.73
CA VAL A 134 -35.15 -26.92 17.93
C VAL A 134 -33.71 -26.93 17.43
N ARG A 135 -32.83 -27.38 18.33
CA ARG A 135 -31.51 -27.94 18.01
C ARG A 135 -31.63 -29.45 17.68
N ILE A 136 -32.69 -29.85 16.97
CA ILE A 136 -32.93 -31.24 16.57
C ILE A 136 -33.21 -31.25 15.07
N GLY A 137 -32.25 -31.67 14.25
CA GLY A 137 -32.60 -32.19 12.91
C GLY A 137 -31.55 -32.16 11.81
N ASP A 138 -30.82 -31.06 11.58
CA ASP A 138 -30.11 -30.92 10.30
C ASP A 138 -28.58 -30.99 10.41
N ARG A 139 -28.03 -32.18 10.13
CA ARG A 139 -26.60 -32.44 9.88
C ARG A 139 -26.10 -31.90 8.51
N LEU A 140 -26.83 -30.98 7.88
CA LEU A 140 -26.58 -30.48 6.53
C LEU A 140 -26.23 -28.98 6.45
N VAL A 141 -26.18 -28.28 7.58
CA VAL A 141 -25.73 -26.88 7.65
C VAL A 141 -24.45 -26.84 8.50
N SER A 142 -23.40 -26.18 8.00
CA SER A 142 -22.14 -26.01 8.72
C SER A 142 -22.39 -25.52 10.15
N ASP A 143 -21.71 -26.15 11.11
CA ASP A 143 -21.82 -25.80 12.53
C ASP A 143 -21.55 -24.28 12.75
N PRO A 144 -22.42 -23.54 13.45
CA PRO A 144 -22.27 -22.10 13.64
C PRO A 144 -20.92 -21.67 14.24
N GLN A 145 -20.30 -22.49 15.08
CA GLN A 145 -18.96 -22.19 15.62
C GLN A 145 -17.90 -22.26 14.52
N THR A 146 -18.01 -23.25 13.63
CA THR A 146 -17.16 -23.36 12.44
C THR A 146 -17.32 -22.16 11.50
N VAL A 147 -18.55 -21.68 11.30
CA VAL A 147 -18.81 -20.48 10.48
C VAL A 147 -18.27 -19.20 11.14
N ALA A 148 -18.47 -19.04 12.45
CA ALA A 148 -17.92 -17.91 13.21
C ALA A 148 -16.38 -17.88 13.15
N ARG A 149 -15.71 -19.03 13.34
CA ARG A 149 -14.25 -19.15 13.18
C ARG A 149 -13.78 -18.79 11.78
N GLY A 150 -14.53 -19.15 10.75
CA GLY A 150 -14.25 -18.77 9.37
C GLY A 150 -14.20 -17.25 9.19
N HIS A 151 -15.21 -16.55 9.70
CA HIS A 151 -15.27 -15.09 9.65
C HIS A 151 -14.17 -14.42 10.48
N ILE A 152 -13.89 -14.91 11.71
CA ILE A 152 -12.77 -14.42 12.54
C ILE A 152 -11.46 -14.51 11.75
N LYS A 153 -11.18 -15.69 11.18
CA LYS A 153 -9.96 -15.91 10.41
C LYS A 153 -9.89 -15.00 9.18
N ASN A 154 -10.97 -14.91 8.40
CA ASN A 154 -10.98 -14.10 7.18
C ASN A 154 -10.76 -12.60 7.48
N LEU A 155 -11.41 -12.06 8.51
CA LEU A 155 -11.23 -10.67 8.91
C LEU A 155 -9.79 -10.43 9.42
N GLY A 156 -9.26 -11.34 10.25
CA GLY A 156 -7.87 -11.26 10.72
C GLY A 156 -6.84 -11.32 9.58
N ASP A 157 -7.02 -12.25 8.64
CA ASP A 157 -6.14 -12.39 7.47
C ASP A 157 -6.19 -11.13 6.57
N LEU A 158 -7.36 -10.50 6.42
CA LEU A 158 -7.50 -9.26 5.65
C LEU A 158 -6.85 -8.05 6.34
N MET A 159 -6.99 -7.93 7.67
CA MET A 159 -6.28 -6.91 8.45
C MET A 159 -4.76 -7.09 8.35
N GLN A 160 -4.28 -8.34 8.41
CA GLN A 160 -2.86 -8.62 8.25
C GLN A 160 -2.36 -8.30 6.84
N GLN A 161 -3.12 -8.67 5.80
CA GLN A 161 -2.81 -8.31 4.42
C GLN A 161 -2.72 -6.80 4.20
N TYR A 162 -3.57 -6.02 4.88
CA TYR A 162 -3.46 -4.58 4.88
C TYR A 162 -2.12 -4.14 5.48
N ARG A 163 -1.84 -4.54 6.73
CA ARG A 163 -0.61 -4.14 7.44
C ARG A 163 0.66 -4.52 6.69
N ASP A 164 0.69 -5.72 6.11
CA ASP A 164 1.82 -6.20 5.32
C ASP A 164 2.02 -5.36 4.05
N ARG A 165 0.94 -4.85 3.44
CA ARG A 165 1.03 -3.98 2.28
C ARG A 165 1.58 -2.60 2.66
N THR A 166 1.06 -1.98 3.71
CA THR A 166 1.58 -0.71 4.22
C THR A 166 3.06 -0.82 4.59
N MET A 167 3.46 -1.90 5.27
CA MET A 167 4.86 -2.13 5.60
C MET A 167 5.74 -2.28 4.36
N ARG A 168 5.28 -3.00 3.33
CA ARG A 168 5.99 -3.12 2.05
C ARG A 168 6.12 -1.76 1.36
N ASP A 169 5.06 -0.97 1.32
CA ASP A 169 5.08 0.35 0.68
C ASP A 169 6.07 1.29 1.39
N ILE A 170 6.07 1.32 2.74
CA ILE A 170 7.08 2.04 3.55
C ILE A 170 8.50 1.57 3.23
N GLN A 171 8.72 0.25 3.10
CA GLN A 171 10.04 -0.28 2.76
C GLN A 171 10.49 0.17 1.36
N ILE A 172 9.59 0.14 0.37
CA ILE A 172 9.85 0.60 -1.00
C ILE A 172 10.20 2.09 -1.00
N ASP A 173 9.41 2.92 -0.32
CA ASP A 173 9.66 4.36 -0.21
C ASP A 173 10.99 4.64 0.49
N MET A 174 11.31 3.91 1.56
CA MET A 174 12.61 4.00 2.23
C MET A 174 13.77 3.64 1.28
N TYR A 175 13.61 2.63 0.42
CA TYR A 175 14.63 2.31 -0.59
C TYR A 175 14.79 3.46 -1.59
N HIS A 176 13.70 4.08 -2.04
CA HIS A 176 13.76 5.25 -2.93
C HIS A 176 14.42 6.45 -2.28
N VAL A 177 14.06 6.80 -1.03
CA VAL A 177 14.71 7.88 -0.28
C VAL A 177 16.22 7.60 -0.11
N ARG A 178 16.60 6.36 0.19
CA ARG A 178 18.01 5.98 0.28
C ARG A 178 18.71 6.10 -1.06
N GLU A 179 18.06 5.71 -2.15
CA GLU A 179 18.58 5.86 -3.50
C GLU A 179 18.82 7.35 -3.83
N ASP A 180 17.87 8.22 -3.49
CA ASP A 180 17.96 9.67 -3.69
C ASP A 180 19.15 10.28 -2.92
N LEU A 181 19.28 9.95 -1.62
CA LEU A 181 20.39 10.41 -0.78
C LEU A 181 21.76 9.95 -1.30
N ASN A 182 21.82 8.72 -1.83
CA ASN A 182 23.05 8.20 -2.41
C ASN A 182 23.43 8.93 -3.70
N LEU A 183 22.45 9.30 -4.54
CA LEU A 183 22.68 10.03 -5.79
C LEU A 183 22.81 11.55 -5.57
N GLU A 184 22.40 12.05 -4.41
CA GLU A 184 22.56 13.45 -4.03
C GLU A 184 24.05 13.87 -4.06
N GLY A 185 24.31 15.05 -4.61
CA GLY A 185 25.67 15.57 -4.75
C GLY A 185 26.48 14.97 -5.91
N MET A 186 25.95 14.00 -6.67
CA MET A 186 26.56 13.61 -7.93
C MET A 186 26.55 14.78 -8.91
N ALA A 187 27.71 15.03 -9.54
CA ALA A 187 27.89 16.10 -10.50
C ALA A 187 26.86 16.01 -11.65
N TYR A 188 26.16 17.11 -11.91
CA TYR A 188 25.14 17.20 -12.95
C TYR A 188 25.28 18.52 -13.70
N ALA A 189 25.27 18.48 -15.02
CA ALA A 189 25.43 19.68 -15.85
C ALA A 189 24.09 20.43 -15.98
N ALA A 190 23.87 21.40 -15.11
CA ALA A 190 22.64 22.21 -15.12
C ALA A 190 22.38 22.86 -16.49
N GLY A 191 21.18 22.66 -17.04
CA GLY A 191 20.79 23.20 -18.34
C GLY A 191 21.53 22.60 -19.55
N ALA A 192 22.23 21.47 -19.39
CA ALA A 192 22.73 20.68 -20.51
C ALA A 192 21.65 19.75 -21.11
N GLY A 193 20.54 19.54 -20.39
CA GLY A 193 19.45 18.66 -20.78
C GLY A 193 18.61 19.14 -21.96
N LEU A 194 17.50 18.42 -22.19
CA LEU A 194 16.51 18.76 -23.21
C LEU A 194 15.94 20.18 -22.98
N ASN A 195 15.84 20.96 -24.05
CA ASN A 195 15.17 22.25 -24.03
C ASN A 195 13.98 22.23 -24.99
N THR A 196 12.78 22.26 -24.42
CA THR A 196 11.53 22.16 -25.19
C THR A 196 11.23 23.40 -26.03
N THR A 197 11.78 24.57 -25.68
CA THR A 197 11.61 25.81 -26.47
C THR A 197 12.50 25.85 -27.71
N LYS A 198 13.48 24.94 -27.79
CA LYS A 198 14.39 24.81 -28.94
C LYS A 198 13.99 23.70 -29.90
N LYS A 199 12.81 23.08 -29.77
CA LYS A 199 12.32 22.08 -30.72
C LYS A 199 12.08 22.68 -32.10
N CYS A 200 12.00 21.83 -33.12
CA CYS A 200 11.51 22.22 -34.43
C CYS A 200 10.07 22.71 -34.32
N LEU A 201 9.70 23.66 -35.18
CA LEU A 201 8.30 24.04 -35.35
C LEU A 201 7.50 22.85 -35.86
N GLU A 202 6.24 22.74 -35.42
CA GLU A 202 5.36 21.65 -35.82
C GLU A 202 5.25 21.55 -37.36
N GLY A 203 5.23 20.32 -37.86
CA GLY A 203 5.16 20.04 -39.30
C GLY A 203 6.44 20.31 -40.11
N THR A 204 7.50 20.83 -39.50
CA THR A 204 8.80 21.05 -40.18
C THR A 204 9.75 19.86 -40.02
N ARG A 205 10.75 19.74 -40.92
CA ARG A 205 11.84 18.74 -40.83
C ARG A 205 11.36 17.27 -40.72
N ARG A 206 10.16 16.97 -41.24
CA ARG A 206 9.50 15.66 -41.08
C ARG A 206 10.33 14.49 -41.58
N GLU A 207 10.95 14.62 -42.77
CA GLU A 207 11.73 13.55 -43.38
C GLU A 207 12.91 13.14 -42.50
N ILE A 208 13.75 14.10 -42.12
CA ILE A 208 14.92 13.82 -41.28
C ILE A 208 14.55 13.35 -39.87
N LEU A 209 13.46 13.87 -39.29
CA LEU A 209 12.96 13.38 -38.01
C LEU A 209 12.52 11.91 -38.14
N LYS A 210 11.79 11.57 -39.21
CA LYS A 210 11.35 10.20 -39.50
C LYS A 210 12.54 9.26 -39.70
N ASP A 211 13.57 9.68 -40.43
CA ASP A 211 14.77 8.88 -40.67
C ASP A 211 15.53 8.60 -39.37
N ILE A 212 15.70 9.62 -38.52
CA ILE A 212 16.34 9.46 -37.21
C ILE A 212 15.50 8.55 -36.30
N THR A 213 14.18 8.72 -36.27
CA THR A 213 13.29 7.83 -35.50
C THR A 213 13.38 6.39 -35.98
N HIS A 214 13.41 6.15 -37.30
CA HIS A 214 13.60 4.82 -37.86
C HIS A 214 14.96 4.23 -37.47
N TRP A 215 16.02 5.03 -37.51
CA TRP A 215 17.36 4.63 -37.09
C TRP A 215 17.39 4.21 -35.61
N ILE A 216 16.82 5.01 -34.70
CA ILE A 216 16.81 4.72 -33.25
C ILE A 216 16.01 3.46 -32.92
N THR A 217 14.93 3.21 -33.66
CA THR A 217 14.02 2.09 -33.42
C THR A 217 14.42 0.80 -34.17
N SER A 218 15.51 0.84 -34.94
CA SER A 218 16.00 -0.32 -35.67
C SER A 218 16.44 -1.43 -34.70
N ARG A 219 15.94 -2.64 -34.95
CA ARG A 219 16.33 -3.87 -34.22
C ARG A 219 17.50 -4.60 -34.89
N ASP A 220 18.00 -4.09 -36.01
CA ASP A 220 19.15 -4.69 -36.68
C ASP A 220 20.38 -4.57 -35.77
N VAL A 221 20.99 -5.72 -35.49
CA VAL A 221 22.20 -5.82 -34.66
C VAL A 221 23.35 -5.03 -35.31
N ASN A 222 23.34 -4.93 -36.65
CA ASN A 222 24.33 -4.23 -37.45
C ASN A 222 24.01 -2.74 -37.68
N ALA A 223 22.88 -2.23 -37.17
CA ALA A 223 22.56 -0.82 -37.29
C ALA A 223 23.67 0.04 -36.65
N PRO A 224 24.12 1.13 -37.30
CA PRO A 224 25.09 2.04 -36.72
C PRO A 224 24.63 2.56 -35.34
N ARG A 225 25.51 2.62 -34.34
CA ARG A 225 25.19 3.11 -32.99
C ARG A 225 25.44 4.60 -32.80
N ILE A 226 26.01 5.26 -33.81
CA ILE A 226 26.29 6.68 -33.82
C ILE A 226 25.71 7.27 -35.11
N LEU A 227 24.85 8.28 -34.97
CA LEU A 227 24.35 9.09 -36.08
C LEU A 227 25.01 10.46 -36.05
N TRP A 228 25.68 10.84 -37.13
CA TRP A 228 26.27 12.16 -37.29
C TRP A 228 25.33 13.06 -38.08
N LEU A 229 24.69 14.04 -37.41
CA LEU A 229 23.91 15.09 -38.07
C LEU A 229 24.79 16.31 -38.41
N HIS A 230 25.21 16.43 -39.67
CA HIS A 230 26.03 17.57 -40.15
C HIS A 230 25.25 18.54 -41.06
N GLY A 231 25.81 19.72 -41.28
CA GLY A 231 25.25 20.75 -42.16
C GLY A 231 25.68 22.15 -41.76
N GLN A 232 25.34 23.13 -42.60
CA GLN A 232 25.70 24.55 -42.37
C GLN A 232 25.20 25.06 -41.01
N ALA A 233 25.95 25.98 -40.40
CA ALA A 233 25.53 26.69 -39.19
C ALA A 233 24.16 27.37 -39.38
N GLY A 234 23.35 27.45 -38.33
CA GLY A 234 22.02 28.07 -38.38
C GLY A 234 20.90 27.24 -39.02
N ARG A 235 21.17 26.06 -39.60
CA ARG A 235 20.13 25.23 -40.26
C ARG A 235 19.25 24.39 -39.31
N GLY A 236 19.29 24.66 -38.00
CA GLY A 236 18.39 24.02 -37.02
C GLY A 236 18.77 22.60 -36.58
N LYS A 237 20.04 22.20 -36.70
CA LYS A 237 20.51 20.86 -36.26
C LYS A 237 20.23 20.58 -34.78
N SER A 238 20.52 21.56 -33.92
CA SER A 238 20.21 21.45 -32.48
C SER A 238 18.70 21.34 -32.22
N ALA A 239 17.88 21.98 -33.05
CA ALA A 239 16.43 21.88 -32.93
C ALA A 239 15.91 20.48 -33.28
N ILE A 240 16.52 19.82 -34.27
CA ILE A 240 16.26 18.41 -34.59
C ILE A 240 16.62 17.52 -33.40
N ALA A 241 17.80 17.71 -32.81
CA ALA A 241 18.24 16.95 -31.63
C ALA A 241 17.29 17.10 -30.43
N HIS A 242 16.85 18.33 -30.12
CA HIS A 242 15.84 18.56 -29.07
C HIS A 242 14.48 17.95 -29.41
N THR A 243 14.06 17.97 -30.68
CA THR A 243 12.80 17.34 -31.10
C THR A 243 12.84 15.84 -30.90
N ILE A 244 13.93 15.19 -31.31
CA ILE A 244 14.14 13.75 -31.11
C ILE A 244 14.24 13.41 -29.62
N GLY A 245 14.99 14.19 -28.84
CA GLY A 245 15.10 14.00 -27.40
C GLY A 245 13.75 14.09 -26.69
N SER A 246 12.89 15.03 -27.11
CA SER A 246 11.50 15.09 -26.64
C SER A 246 10.72 13.85 -27.02
N LEU A 247 10.77 13.44 -28.28
CA LEU A 247 10.03 12.26 -28.75
C LEU A 247 10.38 11.01 -27.93
N ILE A 248 11.66 10.80 -27.64
CA ILE A 248 12.14 9.69 -26.79
C ILE A 248 11.56 9.81 -25.37
N GLN A 249 11.58 11.02 -24.80
CA GLN A 249 11.03 11.27 -23.46
C GLN A 249 9.51 11.03 -23.42
N ASP A 250 8.79 11.51 -24.43
CA ASP A 250 7.33 11.37 -24.55
C ASP A 250 6.92 9.89 -24.74
N MET A 251 7.78 9.07 -25.34
CA MET A 251 7.60 7.61 -25.45
C MET A 251 7.97 6.84 -24.17
N GLY A 252 8.48 7.52 -23.13
CA GLY A 252 8.95 6.87 -21.90
C GLY A 252 10.19 6.00 -22.09
N ALA A 253 10.92 6.16 -23.20
CA ALA A 253 12.11 5.36 -23.47
C ALA A 253 13.32 5.84 -22.63
N PRO A 254 14.13 4.90 -22.10
CA PRO A 254 15.32 5.25 -21.33
C PRO A 254 16.32 5.96 -22.24
N GLY A 255 16.79 7.13 -21.81
CA GLY A 255 17.70 7.95 -22.59
C GLY A 255 18.07 9.23 -21.87
N ALA A 256 19.12 9.88 -22.36
CA ALA A 256 19.66 11.11 -21.81
C ALA A 256 19.88 12.13 -22.93
N CYS A 257 19.83 13.42 -22.60
CA CYS A 257 20.12 14.50 -23.54
C CYS A 257 21.22 15.37 -22.94
N PHE A 258 22.30 15.59 -23.71
CA PHE A 258 23.40 16.42 -23.26
C PHE A 258 23.82 17.41 -24.34
N CYS A 259 23.84 18.69 -23.98
CA CYS A 259 24.20 19.79 -24.85
C CYS A 259 25.45 20.51 -24.34
N PHE A 260 26.47 20.51 -25.17
CA PHE A 260 27.61 21.40 -25.01
C PHE A 260 27.21 22.83 -25.38
N ALA A 261 27.56 23.79 -24.51
CA ALA A 261 27.27 25.19 -24.70
C ALA A 261 28.60 25.96 -24.69
N HIS A 262 28.93 26.62 -25.80
CA HIS A 262 30.23 27.24 -26.00
C HIS A 262 30.48 28.44 -25.07
N ASP A 263 29.41 29.11 -24.66
CA ASP A 263 29.37 30.20 -23.68
C ASP A 263 29.53 29.73 -22.23
N ARG A 264 29.56 28.41 -21.99
CA ARG A 264 29.64 27.81 -20.64
C ARG A 264 30.84 26.88 -20.47
N GLN A 265 31.93 27.13 -21.20
CA GLN A 265 33.16 26.33 -21.10
C GLN A 265 33.74 26.30 -19.68
N SER A 266 33.59 27.38 -18.90
CA SER A 266 34.04 27.45 -17.51
C SER A 266 33.36 26.43 -16.58
N GLU A 267 32.20 25.88 -16.99
CA GLU A 267 31.48 24.86 -16.21
C GLU A 267 32.07 23.44 -16.34
N ARG A 268 33.09 23.25 -17.21
CA ARG A 268 33.73 21.95 -17.52
C ARG A 268 32.73 20.83 -17.77
N ARG A 269 31.81 21.07 -18.71
CA ARG A 269 30.68 20.19 -19.01
C ARG A 269 31.13 18.81 -19.51
N GLU A 270 32.26 18.75 -20.18
CA GLU A 270 32.91 17.52 -20.64
C GLU A 270 33.20 16.54 -19.49
N GLU A 271 33.55 17.04 -18.30
CA GLU A 271 33.78 16.23 -17.10
C GLU A 271 32.46 15.74 -16.47
N LYS A 272 31.29 16.19 -16.95
CA LYS A 272 29.98 15.90 -16.35
C LYS A 272 29.06 15.12 -17.29
N ILE A 273 29.51 14.79 -18.51
CA ILE A 273 28.65 14.17 -19.51
C ILE A 273 28.12 12.81 -19.03
N LEU A 274 29.00 11.93 -18.51
CA LEU A 274 28.61 10.59 -18.12
C LEU A 274 27.86 10.56 -16.79
N THR A 275 28.20 11.45 -15.84
CA THR A 275 27.41 11.60 -14.61
C THR A 275 26.01 12.12 -14.89
N THR A 276 25.87 13.07 -15.83
CA THR A 276 24.56 13.59 -16.26
C THR A 276 23.76 12.48 -16.95
N ILE A 277 24.36 11.75 -17.88
CA ILE A 277 23.70 10.60 -18.54
C ILE A 277 23.27 9.54 -17.52
N ALA A 278 24.14 9.19 -16.56
CA ALA A 278 23.81 8.20 -15.54
C ALA A 278 22.63 8.65 -14.66
N ARG A 279 22.57 9.93 -14.28
CA ARG A 279 21.44 10.49 -13.54
C ARG A 279 20.15 10.49 -14.36
N ASP A 280 20.21 10.92 -15.62
CA ASP A 280 19.06 10.90 -16.52
C ASP A 280 18.52 9.47 -16.73
N LEU A 281 19.40 8.47 -16.82
CA LEU A 281 19.02 7.06 -16.91
C LEU A 281 18.39 6.56 -15.59
N ALA A 282 18.98 6.93 -14.44
CA ALA A 282 18.48 6.58 -13.11
C ALA A 282 17.12 7.22 -12.79
N ASP A 283 16.75 8.31 -13.44
CA ASP A 283 15.43 8.92 -13.30
C ASP A 283 14.36 8.22 -14.15
N ARG A 284 14.77 7.42 -15.14
CA ARG A 284 13.86 6.72 -16.07
C ARG A 284 13.77 5.22 -15.84
N GLU A 285 14.83 4.60 -15.32
CA GLU A 285 14.94 3.15 -15.15
C GLU A 285 15.22 2.80 -13.67
N PRO A 286 14.22 2.37 -12.89
CA PRO A 286 14.38 2.09 -11.46
C PRO A 286 15.45 1.02 -11.16
N ALA A 287 15.58 -0.01 -12.00
CA ALA A 287 16.60 -1.04 -11.82
C ALA A 287 18.02 -0.44 -11.97
N PHE A 288 18.19 0.45 -12.95
CA PHE A 288 19.44 1.19 -13.15
C PHE A 288 19.72 2.13 -11.98
N ARG A 289 18.70 2.86 -11.48
CA ARG A 289 18.80 3.74 -10.31
C ARG A 289 19.40 3.03 -9.12
N ARG A 290 18.85 1.85 -8.79
CA ARG A 290 19.32 1.02 -7.68
C ARG A 290 20.76 0.56 -7.89
N ALA A 291 21.09 0.11 -9.10
CA ALA A 291 22.44 -0.34 -9.44
C ALA A 291 23.47 0.79 -9.33
N LEU A 292 23.15 1.98 -9.83
CA LEU A 292 23.97 3.19 -9.74
C LEU A 292 24.13 3.65 -8.28
N SER A 293 23.02 3.72 -7.54
CA SER A 293 23.01 4.10 -6.12
C SER A 293 23.97 3.24 -5.30
N ASN A 294 23.96 1.93 -5.51
CA ASN A 294 24.87 1.00 -4.85
C ASN A 294 26.35 1.22 -5.22
N VAL A 295 26.66 1.66 -6.45
CA VAL A 295 28.04 1.98 -6.82
C VAL A 295 28.52 3.21 -6.05
N VAL A 296 27.67 4.25 -5.99
CA VAL A 296 28.00 5.53 -5.37
C VAL A 296 28.05 5.43 -3.84
N SER A 297 27.17 4.64 -3.22
CA SER A 297 27.16 4.44 -1.76
C SER A 297 28.43 3.78 -1.24
N ASN A 298 29.08 2.95 -2.07
CA ASN A 298 30.32 2.27 -1.71
C ASN A 298 31.57 3.15 -1.89
N ASN A 299 31.47 4.27 -2.60
CA ASN A 299 32.59 5.19 -2.82
C ASN A 299 32.11 6.62 -3.11
N LEU A 300 31.96 7.41 -2.04
CA LEU A 300 31.47 8.79 -2.13
C LEU A 300 32.36 9.71 -2.97
N ALA A 301 33.67 9.44 -3.07
CA ALA A 301 34.58 10.24 -3.89
C ALA A 301 34.24 10.18 -5.38
N LEU A 302 33.50 9.15 -5.81
CA LEU A 302 33.03 9.04 -7.19
C LEU A 302 32.05 10.17 -7.54
N LYS A 303 31.26 10.68 -6.59
CA LYS A 303 30.20 11.68 -6.86
C LYS A 303 30.70 12.90 -7.64
N THR A 304 31.95 13.29 -7.42
CA THR A 304 32.58 14.48 -8.00
C THR A 304 33.80 14.15 -8.85
N THR A 305 34.05 12.88 -9.19
CA THR A 305 35.21 12.50 -10.01
C THR A 305 35.15 13.14 -11.39
N CYS A 306 36.27 13.70 -11.87
CA CYS A 306 36.41 14.23 -13.23
C CYS A 306 36.99 13.18 -14.21
N ASP A 307 37.36 11.99 -13.73
CA ASP A 307 37.92 10.92 -14.56
C ASP A 307 36.81 10.25 -15.40
N VAL A 308 36.74 10.64 -16.68
CA VAL A 308 35.74 10.14 -17.63
C VAL A 308 35.80 8.61 -17.80
N VAL A 309 36.98 8.00 -17.75
CA VAL A 309 37.10 6.54 -17.88
C VAL A 309 36.53 5.86 -16.64
N GLN A 310 36.78 6.43 -15.46
CA GLN A 310 36.18 5.95 -14.21
C GLN A 310 34.66 6.15 -14.23
N GLN A 311 34.16 7.30 -14.66
CA GLN A 311 32.72 7.56 -14.80
C GLN A 311 32.06 6.55 -15.74
N TRP A 312 32.66 6.27 -16.90
CA TRP A 312 32.13 5.29 -17.85
C TRP A 312 32.00 3.90 -17.23
N LYS A 313 33.06 3.43 -16.55
CA LYS A 313 33.07 2.11 -15.92
C LYS A 313 32.10 2.02 -14.76
N GLN A 314 32.11 3.00 -13.86
CA GLN A 314 31.37 2.95 -12.59
C GLN A 314 29.91 3.38 -12.76
N PHE A 315 29.62 4.38 -13.58
CA PHE A 315 28.27 4.95 -13.68
C PHE A 315 27.44 4.42 -14.84
N ILE A 316 28.07 3.88 -15.89
CA ILE A 316 27.34 3.36 -17.06
C ILE A 316 27.50 1.85 -17.15
N LEU A 317 28.73 1.35 -17.36
CA LEU A 317 28.93 -0.08 -17.63
C LEU A 317 28.54 -0.99 -16.46
N GLN A 318 29.00 -0.69 -15.25
CA GLN A 318 28.72 -1.53 -14.09
C GLN A 318 27.23 -1.56 -13.71
N PRO A 319 26.48 -0.45 -13.72
CA PRO A 319 25.04 -0.49 -13.50
C PRO A 319 24.29 -1.22 -14.64
N LEU A 320 24.66 -0.99 -15.91
CA LEU A 320 24.06 -1.69 -17.05
C LEU A 320 24.29 -3.21 -16.98
N SER A 321 25.48 -3.65 -16.59
CA SER A 321 25.78 -5.10 -16.52
C SER A 321 24.94 -5.81 -15.46
N LYS A 322 24.60 -5.12 -14.36
CA LYS A 322 23.73 -5.66 -13.30
C LYS A 322 22.28 -5.84 -13.75
N ILE A 323 21.76 -4.92 -14.56
CA ILE A 323 20.38 -5.00 -15.06
C ILE A 323 20.26 -5.89 -16.31
N SER A 324 21.33 -6.05 -17.09
CA SER A 324 21.32 -6.87 -18.32
C SER A 324 21.15 -8.38 -18.07
N GLY A 325 21.26 -8.83 -16.82
CA GLY A 325 20.92 -10.21 -16.43
C GLY A 325 19.43 -10.41 -16.07
N GLU A 326 18.62 -9.36 -16.07
CA GLU A 326 17.19 -9.37 -15.71
C GLU A 326 16.26 -8.94 -16.88
N ILE A 327 16.80 -8.78 -18.10
CA ILE A 327 16.04 -8.45 -19.33
C ILE A 327 15.87 -9.69 -20.21
#